data_AF-A0A9Q0YXD5-F1
#
_entry.id   AF-A0A9Q0YXD5-F1
#
_cell.length_a   1.000
_cell.length_b   1.000
_cell.length_c   1.000
_cell.angle_alpha   90.00
_cell.angle_beta   90.00
_cell.angle_gamma   90.00
#
_symmetry.space_group_name_H-M   'P 1'
#
loop_
_entity.id
_entity.type
_entity.pdbx_description
1 polymer ?
#
loop_
_entity_poly.entity_id
_entity_poly.type
_entity_poly.pdbx_seq_one_letter_code
_entity_poly.pdbx_strand_id
1 'polypeptide(L)'
;MAFLLPEAFLFLVKNLIDFLFNHQITRHKWALPFMEPVDVEGLGLHDYYEVIEKPMDFRTIKNRMEAKDGTGYKNVREIYADKNLKKNGCNFCLKLLKRKKVEKREQTATQVATKLAEQASYANMAQYLSNELHGVDMQLERIRKMVVHNSRKISTEEKKKLGTALTQLSHQDLIRALEIVAEHNLSFQATAQEVNLDMDTQSDVTLWRLKVFVQDALKLSDRNSGGTGMGCNSNINNDDTKAKMNINNKNRNTTASKRKGERCDAVTKASAKRTKKISLNSLNS
;
A
#
# COMPACT_ATOMS: atom_id res chain seq x y z
N MET A 1 -34.95 56.14 -46.36
CA MET A 1 -34.59 55.30 -45.20
C MET A 1 -34.20 56.23 -44.06
N ALA A 2 -34.64 55.97 -42.82
CA ALA A 2 -34.17 56.73 -41.67
C ALA A 2 -32.82 56.16 -41.21
N PHE A 3 -31.77 56.98 -41.21
CA PHE A 3 -30.51 56.61 -40.57
C PHE A 3 -30.68 56.74 -39.05
N LEU A 4 -30.57 55.63 -38.33
CA LEU A 4 -30.41 55.67 -36.87
C LEU A 4 -29.11 56.42 -36.54
N LEU A 5 -29.20 57.41 -35.66
CA LEU A 5 -28.00 58.07 -35.12
C LEU A 5 -27.11 57.03 -34.41
N PRO A 6 -25.77 57.13 -34.48
CA PRO A 6 -24.85 56.14 -33.92
C PRO A 6 -25.12 55.81 -32.44
N GLU A 7 -25.49 56.81 -31.64
CA GLU A 7 -25.87 56.64 -30.23
C GLU A 7 -27.14 55.80 -30.05
N ALA A 8 -28.17 56.01 -30.87
CA ALA A 8 -29.41 55.24 -30.82
C ALA A 8 -29.16 53.77 -31.21
N PHE A 9 -28.27 53.53 -32.18
CA PHE A 9 -27.84 52.18 -32.55
C PHE A 9 -27.02 51.51 -31.43
N LEU A 10 -26.08 52.22 -30.82
CA LEU A 10 -25.28 51.73 -29.69
C LEU A 10 -26.17 51.41 -28.47
N PHE A 11 -27.14 52.26 -28.16
CA PHE A 11 -28.12 52.04 -27.10
C PHE A 11 -28.96 50.78 -27.36
N LEU A 12 -29.48 50.59 -28.58
CA LEU A 12 -30.24 49.39 -28.94
C LEU A 12 -29.38 48.12 -28.83
N VAL A 13 -28.12 48.18 -29.24
CA VAL A 13 -27.16 47.06 -29.11
C VAL A 13 -26.87 46.73 -27.64
N LYS A 14 -26.69 47.73 -26.75
CA LYS A 14 -26.53 47.48 -25.30
C LYS A 14 -27.75 46.74 -24.73
N ASN A 15 -28.96 47.28 -24.91
CA ASN A 15 -30.20 46.66 -24.42
C ASN A 15 -30.40 45.21 -24.93
N LEU A 16 -30.07 44.94 -26.19
CA LEU A 16 -30.12 43.58 -26.75
C LEU A 16 -29.12 42.63 -26.08
N ILE A 17 -27.92 43.10 -25.76
CA ILE A 17 -26.89 42.30 -25.08
C ILE A 17 -27.27 42.08 -23.61
N ASP A 18 -27.80 43.07 -22.92
CA ASP A 18 -28.34 42.93 -21.56
C ASP A 18 -29.49 41.91 -21.50
N PHE A 19 -30.41 41.94 -22.48
CA PHE A 19 -31.47 40.94 -22.59
C PHE A 19 -30.90 39.53 -22.80
N LEU A 20 -30.01 39.35 -23.78
CA LEU A 20 -29.34 38.06 -24.03
C LEU A 20 -28.53 37.58 -22.83
N PHE A 21 -27.89 38.50 -22.10
CA PHE A 21 -27.12 38.19 -20.92
C PHE A 21 -28.00 37.61 -19.81
N ASN A 22 -29.05 38.33 -19.43
CA ASN A 22 -29.92 37.95 -18.32
C ASN A 22 -30.82 36.72 -18.64
N HIS A 23 -31.23 36.53 -19.90
CA HIS A 23 -32.14 35.43 -20.26
C HIS A 23 -31.49 34.16 -20.81
N GLN A 24 -30.30 34.25 -21.42
CA GLN A 24 -29.62 33.08 -22.02
C GLN A 24 -28.28 32.76 -21.35
N ILE A 25 -27.44 33.77 -21.10
CA ILE A 25 -26.05 33.55 -20.70
C ILE A 25 -25.94 33.17 -19.22
N THR A 26 -26.51 33.95 -18.30
CA THR A 26 -26.46 33.68 -16.85
C THR A 26 -27.07 32.33 -16.48
N ARG A 27 -28.08 31.89 -17.24
CA ARG A 27 -28.82 30.63 -17.02
C ARG A 27 -28.11 29.39 -17.59
N HIS A 28 -27.02 29.55 -18.33
CA HIS A 28 -26.34 28.44 -18.98
C HIS A 28 -25.40 27.70 -18.00
N LYS A 29 -25.52 26.36 -17.94
CA LYS A 29 -24.82 25.47 -16.97
C LYS A 29 -23.30 25.66 -16.87
N TRP A 30 -22.65 26.14 -17.94
CA TRP A 30 -21.20 26.35 -18.01
C TRP A 30 -20.78 27.83 -17.98
N ALA A 31 -21.67 28.73 -17.59
CA ALA A 31 -21.38 30.17 -17.61
C ALA A 31 -20.64 30.68 -16.36
N LEU A 32 -20.73 29.96 -15.22
CA LEU A 32 -20.13 30.35 -13.94
C LEU A 32 -18.63 30.73 -14.02
N PRO A 33 -17.73 29.99 -14.72
CA PRO A 33 -16.30 30.33 -14.79
C PRO A 33 -15.97 31.60 -15.59
N PHE A 34 -16.99 32.33 -16.03
CA PHE A 34 -16.87 33.57 -16.79
C PHE A 34 -17.75 34.70 -16.23
N MET A 35 -18.39 34.51 -15.07
CA MET A 35 -19.19 35.54 -14.43
C MET A 35 -18.34 36.65 -13.83
N GLU A 36 -17.14 36.32 -13.37
CA GLU A 36 -16.20 37.22 -12.72
C GLU A 36 -14.79 37.01 -13.29
N PRO A 37 -13.82 37.90 -13.00
CA PRO A 37 -12.41 37.71 -13.38
C PRO A 37 -11.86 36.35 -12.91
N VAL A 38 -10.92 35.79 -13.67
CA VAL A 38 -10.29 34.52 -13.30
C VAL A 38 -9.33 34.74 -12.13
N ASP A 39 -9.54 34.01 -11.04
CA ASP A 39 -8.57 33.90 -9.94
C ASP A 39 -7.34 33.11 -10.42
N VAL A 40 -6.32 33.85 -10.87
CA VAL A 40 -5.08 33.28 -11.41
C VAL A 40 -4.22 32.66 -10.30
N GLU A 41 -4.26 33.22 -9.09
CA GLU A 41 -3.43 32.79 -7.96
C GLU A 41 -4.00 31.54 -7.29
N GLY A 42 -5.28 31.56 -6.89
CA GLY A 42 -5.94 30.42 -6.25
C GLY A 42 -6.11 29.21 -7.17
N LEU A 43 -6.03 29.39 -8.49
CA LEU A 43 -6.00 28.30 -9.47
C LEU A 43 -4.58 27.88 -9.92
N GLY A 44 -3.53 28.61 -9.51
CA GLY A 44 -2.13 28.31 -9.86
C GLY A 44 -1.83 28.43 -11.35
N LEU A 45 -2.38 29.45 -12.02
CA LEU A 45 -2.32 29.60 -13.49
C LEU A 45 -1.19 30.53 -13.93
N HIS A 46 0.05 30.15 -13.63
CA HIS A 46 1.23 30.99 -13.90
C HIS A 46 1.39 31.39 -15.39
N ASP A 47 0.89 30.60 -16.34
CA ASP A 47 0.88 30.91 -17.80
C ASP A 47 -0.31 31.78 -18.26
N TYR A 48 -1.19 32.23 -17.36
CA TYR A 48 -2.47 32.85 -17.74
C TYR A 48 -2.30 34.14 -18.55
N TYR A 49 -1.53 35.11 -18.05
CA TYR A 49 -1.35 36.42 -18.71
C TYR A 49 -0.41 36.36 -19.92
N GLU A 50 0.42 35.31 -20.04
CA GLU A 50 1.23 35.04 -21.24
C GLU A 50 0.34 34.57 -22.41
N VAL A 51 -0.78 33.90 -22.12
CA VAL A 51 -1.70 33.34 -23.12
C VAL A 51 -2.95 34.21 -23.33
N ILE A 52 -3.33 35.02 -22.34
CA ILE A 52 -4.51 35.88 -22.34
C ILE A 52 -4.09 37.34 -22.11
N GLU A 53 -3.64 38.00 -23.18
CA GLU A 53 -3.19 39.42 -23.20
C GLU A 53 -4.21 40.41 -22.60
N LYS A 54 -5.51 40.10 -22.76
CA LYS A 54 -6.64 40.94 -22.32
C LYS A 54 -7.72 40.05 -21.70
N PRO A 55 -7.66 39.79 -20.38
CA PRO A 55 -8.72 39.04 -19.68
C PRO A 55 -10.06 39.76 -19.79
N MET A 56 -11.14 38.99 -19.90
CA MET A 56 -12.49 39.54 -20.01
C MET A 56 -13.55 38.56 -19.51
N ASP A 57 -14.35 39.01 -18.55
CA ASP A 57 -15.46 38.30 -17.93
C ASP A 57 -16.80 39.06 -18.12
N PHE A 58 -17.91 38.42 -17.77
CA PHE A 58 -19.24 39.00 -17.98
C PHE A 58 -19.58 40.16 -17.04
N ARG A 59 -19.08 40.19 -15.80
CA ARG A 59 -19.28 41.31 -14.87
C ARG A 59 -18.52 42.54 -15.35
N THR A 60 -17.29 42.40 -15.84
CA THR A 60 -16.54 43.49 -16.50
C THR A 60 -17.26 44.00 -17.75
N ILE A 61 -17.73 43.12 -18.64
CA ILE A 61 -18.54 43.53 -19.82
C ILE A 61 -19.79 44.30 -19.38
N LYS A 62 -20.54 43.79 -18.39
CA LYS A 62 -21.75 44.44 -17.88
C LYS A 62 -21.45 45.84 -17.32
N ASN A 63 -20.44 45.96 -16.46
CA ASN A 63 -20.02 47.25 -15.90
C ASN A 63 -19.70 48.26 -17.02
N ARG A 64 -19.03 47.83 -18.10
CA ARG A 64 -18.72 48.68 -19.28
C ARG A 64 -19.94 49.01 -20.16
N MET A 65 -21.04 48.27 -20.07
CA MET A 65 -22.31 48.65 -20.71
C MET A 65 -23.04 49.71 -19.89
N GLU A 66 -23.12 49.54 -18.57
CA GLU A 66 -23.87 50.39 -17.63
C GLU A 66 -23.14 51.70 -17.23
N ALA A 67 -21.81 51.79 -17.43
CA ALA A 67 -21.00 52.95 -17.06
C ALA A 67 -21.44 54.27 -17.70
N LYS A 68 -21.53 55.33 -16.87
CA LYS A 68 -22.04 56.68 -17.22
C LYS A 68 -20.97 57.79 -17.21
N ASP A 69 -19.74 57.44 -16.84
CA ASP A 69 -18.59 58.32 -16.62
C ASP A 69 -17.66 58.46 -17.86
N GLY A 70 -18.03 57.83 -18.98
CA GLY A 70 -17.22 57.80 -20.21
C GLY A 70 -16.19 56.65 -20.28
N THR A 71 -16.11 55.77 -19.26
CA THR A 71 -15.30 54.54 -19.30
C THR A 71 -15.99 53.38 -20.05
N GLY A 72 -17.31 53.48 -20.21
CA GLY A 72 -18.12 52.49 -20.93
C GLY A 72 -17.86 52.44 -22.44
N TYR A 73 -18.46 51.45 -23.10
CA TYR A 73 -18.32 51.26 -24.55
C TYR A 73 -18.75 52.48 -25.35
N LYS A 74 -17.86 52.98 -26.22
CA LYS A 74 -18.04 54.17 -27.07
C LYS A 74 -18.55 53.82 -28.46
N ASN A 75 -18.48 52.56 -28.86
CA ASN A 75 -18.96 52.05 -30.14
C ASN A 75 -19.12 50.53 -30.11
N VAL A 76 -19.81 49.98 -31.11
CA VAL A 76 -20.12 48.54 -31.21
C VAL A 76 -18.88 47.68 -31.53
N ARG A 77 -17.77 48.26 -32.05
CA ARG A 77 -16.54 47.49 -32.32
C ARG A 77 -15.82 47.08 -31.03
N GLU A 78 -15.82 47.94 -30.01
CA GLU A 78 -15.27 47.62 -28.69
C GLU A 78 -16.02 46.45 -28.03
N ILE A 79 -17.35 46.45 -28.10
CA ILE A 79 -18.22 45.36 -27.64
C ILE A 79 -17.89 44.04 -28.38
N TYR A 80 -17.64 44.12 -29.69
CA TYR A 80 -17.27 42.96 -30.51
C TYR A 80 -15.86 42.43 -30.20
N ALA A 81 -14.91 43.29 -29.85
CA ALA A 81 -13.56 42.90 -29.44
C ALA A 81 -13.59 42.08 -28.14
N ASP A 82 -14.27 42.58 -27.10
CA ASP A 82 -14.40 41.91 -25.80
C ASP A 82 -15.10 40.53 -25.94
N LYS A 83 -16.12 40.44 -26.80
CA LYS A 83 -16.80 39.17 -27.15
C LYS A 83 -15.84 38.14 -27.78
N ASN A 84 -14.90 38.58 -28.61
CA ASN A 84 -13.92 37.69 -29.25
C ASN A 84 -12.79 37.27 -28.29
N LEU A 85 -12.32 38.19 -27.44
CA LEU A 85 -11.38 37.87 -26.35
C LEU A 85 -11.97 36.78 -25.44
N LYS A 86 -13.25 36.90 -25.09
CA LYS A 86 -13.95 35.87 -24.30
C LYS A 86 -13.98 34.50 -24.98
N LYS A 87 -14.07 34.42 -26.32
CA LYS A 87 -14.02 33.14 -27.07
C LYS A 87 -12.66 32.44 -26.90
N ASN A 88 -11.57 33.21 -26.88
CA ASN A 88 -10.23 32.68 -26.64
C ASN A 88 -10.07 32.21 -25.18
N GLY A 89 -10.57 32.99 -24.21
CA GLY A 89 -10.65 32.58 -22.80
C GLY A 89 -11.41 31.27 -22.60
N CYS A 90 -12.58 31.09 -23.24
CA CYS A 90 -13.33 29.84 -23.20
C CYS A 90 -12.52 28.62 -23.68
N ASN A 91 -11.74 28.78 -24.75
CA ASN A 91 -10.87 27.71 -25.27
C ASN A 91 -9.73 27.38 -24.30
N PHE A 92 -9.14 28.39 -23.66
CA PHE A 92 -8.10 28.21 -22.65
C PHE A 92 -8.63 27.49 -21.41
N CYS A 93 -9.76 27.91 -20.84
CA CYS A 93 -10.43 27.23 -19.72
C CYS A 93 -10.74 25.76 -20.05
N LEU A 94 -11.23 25.45 -21.26
CA LEU A 94 -11.48 24.07 -21.69
C LEU A 94 -10.18 23.24 -21.80
N LYS A 95 -9.05 23.85 -22.20
CA LYS A 95 -7.73 23.22 -22.24
C LYS A 95 -7.20 22.95 -20.82
N LEU A 96 -7.36 23.89 -19.89
CA LEU A 96 -7.00 23.73 -18.47
C LEU A 96 -7.82 22.62 -17.78
N LEU A 97 -9.14 22.61 -17.94
CA LEU A 97 -10.01 21.57 -17.36
C LEU A 97 -9.64 20.17 -17.86
N LYS A 98 -9.20 20.04 -19.11
CA LYS A 98 -8.66 18.78 -19.66
C LYS A 98 -7.30 18.44 -19.03
N ARG A 99 -6.35 19.39 -18.94
CA ARG A 99 -5.04 19.22 -18.27
C ARG A 99 -5.21 18.73 -16.82
N LYS A 100 -5.92 19.49 -15.97
CA LYS A 100 -6.16 19.16 -14.55
C LYS A 100 -6.86 17.81 -14.34
N LYS A 101 -7.71 17.38 -15.28
CA LYS A 101 -8.35 16.05 -15.23
C LYS A 101 -7.42 14.89 -15.60
N VAL A 102 -6.39 15.13 -16.42
CA VAL A 102 -5.32 14.15 -16.69
C VAL A 102 -4.36 14.11 -15.50
N GLU A 103 -3.85 15.27 -15.07
CA GLU A 103 -2.96 15.44 -13.92
C GLU A 103 -3.50 14.73 -12.66
N LYS A 104 -4.77 14.98 -12.29
CA LYS A 104 -5.39 14.31 -11.14
C LYS A 104 -5.50 12.79 -11.29
N ARG A 105 -5.73 12.28 -12.52
CA ARG A 105 -5.78 10.84 -12.79
C ARG A 105 -4.40 10.20 -12.67
N GLU A 106 -3.38 10.86 -13.22
CA GLU A 106 -1.98 10.43 -13.20
C GLU A 106 -1.46 10.38 -11.76
N GLN A 107 -1.67 11.44 -10.97
CA GLN A 107 -1.37 11.46 -9.54
C GLN A 107 -2.04 10.31 -8.77
N THR A 108 -3.34 10.04 -9.00
CA THR A 108 -4.01 8.88 -8.36
C THR A 108 -3.47 7.53 -8.86
N ALA A 109 -3.08 7.42 -10.12
CA ALA A 109 -2.53 6.19 -10.68
C ALA A 109 -1.14 5.89 -10.10
N THR A 110 -0.26 6.89 -10.01
CA THR A 110 1.04 6.77 -9.34
C THR A 110 0.86 6.40 -7.86
N GLN A 111 -0.04 7.06 -7.12
CA GLN A 111 -0.26 6.76 -5.71
C GLN A 111 -0.83 5.35 -5.48
N VAL A 112 -1.68 4.85 -6.37
CA VAL A 112 -2.16 3.45 -6.35
C VAL A 112 -1.03 2.48 -6.69
N ALA A 113 -0.20 2.80 -7.70
CA ALA A 113 0.95 1.96 -8.07
C ALA A 113 2.00 1.84 -6.96
N THR A 114 2.30 2.94 -6.25
CA THR A 114 3.19 2.92 -5.08
C THR A 114 2.64 2.00 -3.99
N LYS A 115 1.37 2.16 -3.60
CA LYS A 115 0.72 1.30 -2.58
C LYS A 115 0.67 -0.17 -3.00
N LEU A 116 0.46 -0.46 -4.28
CA LEU A 116 0.46 -1.82 -4.80
C LEU A 116 1.86 -2.45 -4.75
N ALA A 117 2.92 -1.68 -5.03
CA ALA A 117 4.31 -2.13 -4.91
C ALA A 117 4.71 -2.38 -3.44
N GLU A 118 4.30 -1.49 -2.52
CA GLU A 118 4.45 -1.70 -1.07
C GLU A 118 3.74 -2.98 -0.62
N GLN A 119 2.47 -3.18 -1.00
CA GLN A 119 1.69 -4.38 -0.68
C GLN A 119 2.33 -5.66 -1.23
N ALA A 120 2.89 -5.63 -2.44
CA ALA A 120 3.62 -6.75 -3.01
C ALA A 120 4.91 -7.08 -2.22
N SER A 121 5.62 -6.05 -1.72
CA SER A 121 6.77 -6.25 -0.84
C SER A 121 6.38 -6.94 0.48
N TYR A 122 5.30 -6.50 1.13
CA TYR A 122 4.78 -7.15 2.34
C TYR A 122 4.32 -8.59 2.08
N ALA A 123 3.66 -8.86 0.96
CA ALA A 123 3.25 -10.22 0.58
C ALA A 123 4.45 -11.17 0.43
N ASN A 124 5.53 -10.72 -0.22
CA ASN A 124 6.76 -11.51 -0.36
C ASN A 124 7.44 -11.79 0.99
N MET A 125 7.48 -10.81 1.90
CA MET A 125 8.01 -11.01 3.26
C MET A 125 7.16 -11.98 4.07
N ALA A 126 5.83 -11.93 3.96
CA ALA A 126 4.93 -12.88 4.61
C ALA A 126 5.12 -14.32 4.08
N GLN A 127 5.30 -14.50 2.77
CA GLN A 127 5.61 -15.81 2.18
C GLN A 127 6.96 -16.35 2.68
N TYR A 128 7.99 -15.51 2.74
CA TYR A 128 9.30 -15.91 3.27
C TYR A 128 9.20 -16.42 4.72
N LEU A 129 8.57 -15.64 5.62
CA LEU A 129 8.39 -16.02 7.02
C LEU A 129 7.54 -17.29 7.17
N SER A 130 6.51 -17.48 6.33
CA SER A 130 5.69 -18.70 6.32
C SER A 130 6.50 -19.94 5.92
N ASN A 131 7.45 -19.80 5.00
CA ASN A 131 8.32 -20.91 4.57
C ASN A 131 9.34 -21.29 5.66
N GLU A 132 9.95 -20.31 6.33
CA GLU A 132 10.85 -20.55 7.46
C GLU A 132 10.12 -21.23 8.63
N LEU A 133 8.92 -20.76 8.99
CA LEU A 133 8.08 -21.38 10.03
C LEU A 133 7.71 -22.83 9.69
N HIS A 134 7.33 -23.11 8.44
CA HIS A 134 7.08 -24.49 8.00
C HIS A 134 8.35 -25.36 8.02
N GLY A 135 9.51 -24.78 7.71
CA GLY A 135 10.81 -25.44 7.86
C GLY A 135 11.11 -25.85 9.30
N VAL A 136 10.80 -25.00 10.28
CA VAL A 136 10.93 -25.31 11.72
C VAL A 136 9.95 -26.39 12.15
N ASP A 137 8.67 -26.30 11.75
CA ASP A 137 7.64 -27.31 12.06
C ASP A 137 8.03 -28.71 11.54
N MET A 138 8.50 -28.79 10.30
CA MET A 138 9.02 -30.03 9.70
C MET A 138 10.28 -30.58 10.39
N GLN A 139 11.07 -29.74 11.06
CA GLN A 139 12.17 -30.21 11.92
C GLN A 139 11.67 -30.70 13.28
N LEU A 140 10.73 -30.00 13.92
CA LEU A 140 10.13 -30.41 15.19
C LEU A 140 9.43 -31.76 15.06
N GLU A 141 8.64 -31.97 14.00
CA GLU A 141 7.96 -33.25 13.76
C GLU A 141 8.94 -34.38 13.39
N ARG A 142 10.09 -34.08 12.78
CA ARG A 142 11.19 -35.05 12.60
C ARG A 142 11.82 -35.43 13.95
N ILE A 143 12.14 -34.45 14.80
CA ILE A 143 12.71 -34.68 16.13
C ILE A 143 11.74 -35.49 16.99
N ARG A 144 10.45 -35.13 16.98
CA ARG A 144 9.37 -35.88 17.64
C ARG A 144 9.38 -37.35 17.20
N LYS A 145 9.38 -37.62 15.89
CA LYS A 145 9.43 -38.98 15.34
C LYS A 145 10.71 -39.75 15.74
N MET A 146 11.86 -39.09 15.80
CA MET A 146 13.11 -39.71 16.28
C MET A 146 13.07 -40.04 17.78
N VAL A 147 12.58 -39.13 18.62
CA VAL A 147 12.40 -39.38 20.06
C VAL A 147 11.38 -40.49 20.30
N VAL A 148 10.27 -40.48 19.57
CA VAL A 148 9.25 -41.54 19.56
C VAL A 148 9.85 -42.91 19.23
N HIS A 149 10.58 -43.02 18.11
CA HIS A 149 11.18 -44.29 17.67
C HIS A 149 12.26 -44.80 18.64
N ASN A 150 13.05 -43.89 19.20
CA ASN A 150 14.16 -44.24 20.10
C ASN A 150 13.74 -44.31 21.58
N SER A 151 12.45 -44.16 21.90
CA SER A 151 11.92 -44.31 23.25
C SER A 151 11.99 -45.78 23.68
N ARG A 152 12.92 -46.09 24.59
CA ARG A 152 13.00 -47.40 25.24
C ARG A 152 11.66 -47.74 25.91
N LYS A 153 11.20 -48.99 25.75
CA LYS A 153 9.99 -49.49 26.44
C LYS A 153 10.03 -49.25 27.95
N ILE A 154 8.95 -48.70 28.47
CA ILE A 154 8.75 -48.46 29.91
C ILE A 154 8.60 -49.80 30.64
N SER A 155 9.32 -49.99 31.74
CA SER A 155 9.27 -51.25 32.50
C SER A 155 7.99 -51.38 33.32
N THR A 156 7.59 -52.61 33.67
CA THR A 156 6.39 -52.90 34.48
C THR A 156 6.41 -52.20 35.83
N GLU A 157 7.58 -52.09 36.47
CA GLU A 157 7.78 -51.35 37.71
C GLU A 157 7.62 -49.82 37.52
N GLU A 158 7.97 -49.28 36.34
CA GLU A 158 7.68 -47.88 36.00
C GLU A 158 6.20 -47.65 35.69
N LYS A 159 5.51 -48.59 35.03
CA LYS A 159 4.04 -48.55 34.83
C LYS A 159 3.31 -48.52 36.17
N LYS A 160 3.71 -49.37 37.11
CA LYS A 160 3.17 -49.43 38.47
C LYS A 160 3.39 -48.11 39.23
N LYS A 161 4.59 -47.54 39.14
CA LYS A 161 4.91 -46.22 39.71
C LYS A 161 4.12 -45.09 39.06
N LEU A 162 3.89 -45.15 37.74
CA LEU A 162 3.05 -44.18 37.04
C LEU A 162 1.58 -44.25 37.49
N GLY A 163 1.03 -45.47 37.67
CA GLY A 163 -0.32 -45.66 38.20
C GLY A 163 -0.50 -45.07 39.59
N THR A 164 0.43 -45.36 40.51
CA THR A 164 0.42 -44.79 41.87
C THR A 164 0.70 -43.28 41.93
N ALA A 165 1.30 -42.70 40.88
CA ALA A 165 1.52 -41.27 40.75
C ALA A 165 0.29 -40.53 40.18
N LEU A 166 -0.47 -41.15 39.26
CA LEU A 166 -1.73 -40.60 38.75
C LEU A 166 -2.76 -40.40 39.87
N THR A 167 -2.81 -41.30 40.86
CA THR A 167 -3.70 -41.18 42.03
C THR A 167 -3.27 -40.10 43.03
N GLN A 168 -2.16 -39.41 42.80
CA GLN A 168 -1.66 -38.28 43.62
C GLN A 168 -1.82 -36.92 42.93
N LEU A 169 -2.31 -36.89 41.68
CA LEU A 169 -2.52 -35.65 40.93
C LEU A 169 -3.73 -34.84 41.42
N SER A 170 -3.70 -33.52 41.16
CA SER A 170 -4.90 -32.70 41.28
C SER A 170 -5.94 -33.08 40.22
N HIS A 171 -7.21 -32.73 40.44
CA HIS A 171 -8.29 -33.02 39.49
C HIS A 171 -8.04 -32.43 38.09
N GLN A 172 -7.45 -31.23 37.99
CA GLN A 172 -7.13 -30.62 36.69
C GLN A 172 -5.88 -31.23 36.03
N ASP A 173 -4.93 -31.73 36.81
CA ASP A 173 -3.77 -32.45 36.27
C ASP A 173 -4.16 -33.84 35.79
N LEU A 174 -5.06 -34.52 36.51
CA LEU A 174 -5.60 -35.82 36.11
C LEU A 174 -6.37 -35.73 34.78
N ILE A 175 -7.22 -34.71 34.59
CA ILE A 175 -7.91 -34.48 33.31
C ILE A 175 -6.89 -34.31 32.17
N ARG A 176 -5.89 -33.44 32.34
CA ARG A 176 -4.83 -33.22 31.33
C ARG A 176 -3.97 -34.47 31.06
N ALA A 177 -3.75 -35.30 32.08
CA ALA A 177 -3.08 -36.58 31.93
C ALA A 177 -3.92 -37.58 31.10
N LEU A 178 -5.25 -37.57 31.25
CA LEU A 178 -6.17 -38.41 30.47
C LEU A 178 -6.35 -37.90 29.03
N GLU A 179 -6.30 -36.58 28.79
CA GLU A 179 -6.28 -35.97 27.46
C GLU A 179 -5.06 -36.43 26.63
N ILE A 180 -3.88 -36.56 27.25
CA ILE A 180 -2.66 -37.10 26.61
C ILE A 180 -2.85 -38.56 26.14
N VAL A 181 -3.73 -39.34 26.78
CA VAL A 181 -4.10 -40.69 26.32
C VAL A 181 -5.09 -40.60 25.15
N ALA A 182 -6.15 -39.78 25.28
CA ALA A 182 -7.17 -39.59 24.25
C ALA A 182 -6.58 -39.11 22.91
N GLU A 183 -5.59 -38.21 22.93
CA GLU A 183 -4.89 -37.71 21.73
C GLU A 183 -4.41 -38.81 20.77
N HIS A 184 -4.07 -40.00 21.26
CA HIS A 184 -3.53 -41.11 20.46
C HIS A 184 -4.40 -42.38 20.56
N ASN A 185 -5.59 -42.28 21.18
CA ASN A 185 -6.51 -43.39 21.39
C ASN A 185 -7.96 -42.91 21.21
N LEU A 186 -8.44 -42.88 19.97
CA LEU A 186 -9.72 -42.25 19.56
C LEU A 186 -10.98 -42.88 20.17
N SER A 187 -10.89 -44.06 20.79
CA SER A 187 -12.00 -44.70 21.53
C SER A 187 -11.98 -44.41 23.04
N PHE A 188 -10.98 -43.70 23.55
CA PHE A 188 -10.79 -43.43 24.97
C PHE A 188 -11.60 -42.21 25.44
N GLN A 189 -12.58 -42.41 26.30
CA GLN A 189 -13.43 -41.35 26.84
C GLN A 189 -12.82 -40.74 28.12
N ALA A 190 -11.86 -39.83 27.95
CA ALA A 190 -11.17 -39.14 29.06
C ALA A 190 -12.10 -38.34 30.01
N THR A 191 -13.34 -38.05 29.60
CA THR A 191 -14.34 -37.29 30.36
C THR A 191 -15.42 -38.16 31.00
N ALA A 192 -15.31 -39.49 30.95
CA ALA A 192 -16.29 -40.38 31.60
C ALA A 192 -16.18 -40.31 33.14
N GLN A 193 -17.27 -40.61 33.85
CA GLN A 193 -17.32 -40.55 35.32
C GLN A 193 -16.45 -41.64 35.99
N GLU A 194 -16.24 -42.76 35.30
CA GLU A 194 -15.21 -43.75 35.61
C GLU A 194 -14.38 -44.00 34.34
N VAL A 195 -13.06 -43.89 34.43
CA VAL A 195 -12.14 -44.05 33.29
C VAL A 195 -11.16 -45.19 33.59
N ASN A 196 -11.28 -46.30 32.86
CA ASN A 196 -10.38 -47.44 33.01
C ASN A 196 -9.17 -47.28 32.06
N LEU A 197 -7.99 -47.03 32.65
CA LEU A 197 -6.73 -46.85 31.92
C LEU A 197 -5.82 -48.06 32.09
N ASP A 198 -5.83 -48.95 31.09
CA ASP A 198 -4.89 -50.06 31.01
C ASP A 198 -3.51 -49.59 30.49
N MET A 199 -2.50 -49.75 31.33
CA MET A 199 -1.10 -49.39 31.10
C MET A 199 -0.37 -50.32 30.12
N ASP A 200 -0.88 -51.53 29.86
CA ASP A 200 -0.25 -52.53 29.00
C ASP A 200 -0.74 -52.53 27.55
N THR A 201 -1.91 -51.93 27.28
CA THR A 201 -2.39 -51.66 25.91
C THR A 201 -2.03 -50.28 25.34
N GLN A 202 -1.58 -49.30 26.14
CA GLN A 202 -1.16 -48.00 25.60
C GLN A 202 0.19 -48.08 24.87
N SER A 203 0.40 -47.20 23.89
CA SER A 203 1.67 -47.11 23.16
C SER A 203 2.83 -46.66 24.06
N ASP A 204 4.05 -47.12 23.78
CA ASP A 204 5.27 -46.70 24.50
C ASP A 204 5.43 -45.15 24.51
N VAL A 205 4.97 -44.46 23.44
CA VAL A 205 4.94 -42.99 23.34
C VAL A 205 3.96 -42.36 24.33
N THR A 206 2.73 -42.89 24.38
CA THR A 206 1.67 -42.41 25.27
C THR A 206 2.14 -42.55 26.72
N LEU A 207 2.71 -43.70 27.08
CA LEU A 207 3.26 -43.96 28.42
C LEU A 207 4.41 -43.02 28.78
N TRP A 208 5.32 -42.70 27.86
CA TRP A 208 6.39 -41.75 28.12
C TRP A 208 5.90 -40.30 28.25
N ARG A 209 4.98 -39.84 27.40
CA ARG A 209 4.35 -38.50 27.54
C ARG A 209 3.62 -38.37 28.87
N LEU A 210 2.83 -39.40 29.23
CA LEU A 210 2.13 -39.48 30.50
C LEU A 210 3.10 -39.46 31.68
N LYS A 211 4.18 -40.25 31.64
CA LYS A 211 5.23 -40.26 32.68
C LYS A 211 5.91 -38.91 32.88
N VAL A 212 6.28 -38.22 31.80
CA VAL A 212 6.91 -36.89 31.89
C VAL A 212 5.93 -35.88 32.48
N PHE A 213 4.69 -35.83 31.97
CA PHE A 213 3.65 -34.93 32.49
C PHE A 213 3.35 -35.14 33.97
N VAL A 214 3.13 -36.40 34.40
CA VAL A 214 2.84 -36.75 35.79
C VAL A 214 4.02 -36.39 36.71
N GLN A 215 5.26 -36.61 36.26
CA GLN A 215 6.45 -36.22 37.04
C GLN A 215 6.59 -34.70 37.19
N ASP A 216 6.29 -33.92 36.16
CA ASP A 216 6.41 -32.45 36.25
C ASP A 216 5.26 -31.82 37.02
N ALA A 217 4.03 -32.37 36.93
CA ALA A 217 2.91 -31.97 37.78
C ALA A 217 3.20 -32.20 39.28
N LEU A 218 3.75 -33.36 39.65
CA LEU A 218 4.09 -33.67 41.05
C LEU A 218 5.27 -32.82 41.59
N LYS A 219 6.28 -32.52 40.77
CA LYS A 219 7.35 -31.57 41.14
C LYS A 219 6.82 -30.15 41.41
N LEU A 220 5.67 -29.79 40.83
CA LEU A 220 5.02 -28.50 41.05
C LEU A 220 4.13 -28.53 42.31
N SER A 221 3.46 -29.64 42.63
CA SER A 221 2.75 -29.77 43.92
C SER A 221 3.70 -29.77 45.12
N ASP A 222 4.84 -30.47 45.04
CA ASP A 222 5.84 -30.51 46.12
C ASP A 222 6.46 -29.14 46.43
N ARG A 223 6.47 -28.22 45.45
CA ARG A 223 6.94 -26.84 45.63
C ARG A 223 5.93 -25.92 46.30
N ASN A 224 4.66 -26.31 46.37
CA ASN A 224 3.58 -25.45 46.88
C ASN A 224 3.33 -25.60 48.38
N SER A 225 4.01 -26.52 49.06
CA SER A 225 3.94 -26.76 50.51
C SER A 225 5.21 -26.36 51.28
N GLY A 226 6.32 -26.05 50.59
CA GLY A 226 7.59 -25.62 51.17
C GLY A 226 7.83 -24.12 51.08
N GLY A 227 7.21 -23.32 51.96
CA GLY A 227 7.28 -21.87 51.90
C GLY A 227 8.59 -21.25 52.43
N THR A 228 9.46 -20.76 51.54
CA THR A 228 10.35 -19.63 51.84
C THR A 228 10.73 -18.89 50.56
N GLY A 229 10.67 -17.56 50.55
CA GLY A 229 11.04 -16.76 49.39
C GLY A 229 12.54 -16.67 49.21
N MET A 230 13.04 -17.02 48.01
CA MET A 230 14.39 -16.70 47.56
C MET A 230 14.29 -15.95 46.23
N GLY A 231 14.60 -14.65 46.24
CA GLY A 231 14.44 -13.79 45.06
C GLY A 231 15.46 -14.11 43.98
N CYS A 232 15.01 -14.28 42.74
CA CYS A 232 15.87 -14.30 41.56
C CYS A 232 16.39 -12.89 41.26
N ASN A 233 17.46 -12.50 41.97
CA ASN A 233 18.12 -11.20 41.81
C ASN A 233 18.61 -11.00 40.37
N SER A 234 17.89 -10.19 39.60
CA SER A 234 18.31 -9.75 38.27
C SER A 234 19.38 -8.65 38.41
N ASN A 235 20.63 -9.08 38.59
CA ASN A 235 21.80 -8.21 38.50
C ASN A 235 21.89 -7.62 37.08
N ILE A 236 21.27 -6.46 36.88
CA ILE A 236 21.59 -5.56 35.77
C ILE A 236 22.95 -4.95 36.09
N ASN A 237 24.02 -5.66 35.73
CA ASN A 237 25.38 -5.12 35.74
C ASN A 237 25.52 -4.11 34.58
N ASN A 238 24.90 -2.94 34.74
CA ASN A 238 25.32 -1.74 34.03
C ASN A 238 26.60 -1.23 34.71
N ASP A 239 27.75 -1.50 34.11
CA ASP A 239 28.90 -0.62 34.24
C ASP A 239 29.65 -0.52 32.90
N ASP A 240 30.38 0.57 32.72
CA ASP A 240 30.81 1.10 31.44
C ASP A 240 31.96 0.32 30.77
N THR A 241 31.97 0.27 29.43
CA THR A 241 33.05 0.95 28.68
C THR A 241 32.79 1.12 27.18
N LYS A 242 33.34 2.22 26.64
CA LYS A 242 33.27 2.60 25.22
C LYS A 242 34.18 1.72 24.35
N ALA A 243 33.61 0.91 23.45
CA ALA A 243 34.35 0.22 22.39
C ALA A 243 34.05 0.82 21.01
N LYS A 244 34.87 1.78 20.56
CA LYS A 244 34.83 2.28 19.17
C LYS A 244 35.65 1.37 18.24
N MET A 245 34.98 0.70 17.30
CA MET A 245 35.57 0.25 16.03
C MET A 245 34.75 0.90 14.92
N ASN A 246 35.24 1.75 14.01
CA ASN A 246 36.58 1.91 13.41
C ASN A 246 37.04 0.70 12.59
N ILE A 247 36.51 0.59 11.36
CA ILE A 247 37.09 -0.24 10.30
C ILE A 247 37.45 0.68 9.12
N ASN A 248 38.63 1.31 9.22
CA ASN A 248 39.52 1.37 8.06
C ASN A 248 40.26 0.01 7.99
N ASN A 249 40.71 -0.50 6.85
CA ASN A 249 41.33 0.25 5.76
C ASN A 249 41.18 -0.46 4.38
N LYS A 250 41.61 0.27 3.35
CA LYS A 250 41.67 -0.10 1.93
C LYS A 250 42.35 -1.46 1.68
N ASN A 251 42.01 -2.08 0.55
CA ASN A 251 43.01 -2.08 -0.52
C ASN A 251 42.38 -2.00 -1.93
N ARG A 252 43.04 -1.26 -2.83
CA ARG A 252 42.82 -1.24 -4.28
C ARG A 252 44.13 -1.63 -4.95
N ASN A 253 44.07 -2.42 -6.02
CA ASN A 253 44.74 -2.17 -7.31
C ASN A 253 44.61 -3.41 -8.22
N THR A 254 43.78 -3.32 -9.28
CA THR A 254 44.20 -3.14 -10.68
C THR A 254 45.10 -4.23 -11.28
N THR A 255 44.55 -5.00 -12.23
CA THR A 255 44.96 -4.98 -13.66
C THR A 255 43.97 -5.84 -14.48
N ALA A 256 44.09 -5.81 -15.80
CA ALA A 256 43.13 -6.43 -16.74
C ALA A 256 43.78 -7.55 -17.57
N SER A 257 42.98 -8.49 -18.12
CA SER A 257 43.06 -8.97 -19.53
C SER A 257 42.17 -10.22 -19.80
N LYS A 258 41.35 -10.18 -20.87
CA LYS A 258 40.99 -11.27 -21.85
C LYS A 258 40.71 -12.70 -21.31
N ARG A 259 39.61 -13.42 -21.63
CA ARG A 259 39.05 -13.78 -22.97
C ARG A 259 38.03 -14.95 -22.81
N LYS A 260 37.11 -15.13 -23.79
CA LYS A 260 36.08 -16.23 -23.89
C LYS A 260 35.02 -16.16 -22.77
N GLY A 261 33.73 -16.49 -22.93
CA GLY A 261 32.96 -17.29 -23.90
C GLY A 261 32.06 -18.22 -23.07
N GLU A 262 30.77 -18.48 -23.34
CA GLU A 262 29.90 -18.29 -24.52
C GLU A 262 28.55 -17.62 -24.10
N ARG A 263 27.74 -17.02 -24.99
CA ARG A 263 26.53 -17.63 -25.63
C ARG A 263 25.75 -18.57 -24.68
N CYS A 264 24.45 -18.41 -24.44
CA CYS A 264 23.39 -18.09 -25.42
C CYS A 264 22.28 -17.17 -24.88
N ASP A 265 21.67 -16.41 -25.80
CA ASP A 265 20.23 -16.12 -25.77
C ASP A 265 19.75 -15.95 -27.22
N ALA A 266 18.50 -16.34 -27.52
CA ALA A 266 18.04 -16.45 -28.91
C ALA A 266 16.54 -16.19 -29.08
N VAL A 267 16.21 -15.26 -30.00
CA VAL A 267 14.88 -15.09 -30.64
C VAL A 267 13.80 -14.51 -29.69
N THR A 268 13.02 -13.47 -30.00
CA THR A 268 12.45 -13.07 -31.31
C THR A 268 12.27 -11.54 -31.47
N LYS A 269 12.34 -11.07 -32.73
CA LYS A 269 11.53 -10.02 -33.42
C LYS A 269 10.62 -9.11 -32.57
N ALA A 270 10.50 -7.79 -32.81
CA ALA A 270 11.08 -6.85 -33.80
C ALA A 270 10.79 -5.38 -33.32
N SER A 271 10.73 -4.26 -34.06
CA SER A 271 10.66 -3.98 -35.51
C SER A 271 10.91 -2.49 -35.87
N ALA A 272 10.77 -2.16 -37.17
CA ALA A 272 10.40 -0.85 -37.73
C ALA A 272 11.29 0.40 -37.50
N LYS A 273 12.31 0.53 -38.37
CA LYS A 273 12.63 1.72 -39.21
C LYS A 273 12.62 3.14 -38.59
N ARG A 274 13.77 3.82 -38.67
CA ARG A 274 13.83 5.17 -39.26
C ARG A 274 15.09 5.38 -40.09
N THR A 275 14.99 6.13 -41.18
CA THR A 275 15.96 6.27 -42.28
C THR A 275 16.72 7.60 -42.26
N LYS A 276 17.95 7.64 -42.82
CA LYS A 276 18.51 8.76 -43.63
C LYS A 276 19.91 8.47 -44.22
N LYS A 277 20.22 9.08 -45.39
CA LYS A 277 21.49 9.02 -46.19
C LYS A 277 21.80 7.60 -46.74
N ILE A 278 22.37 7.33 -47.92
CA ILE A 278 23.10 8.04 -49.02
C ILE A 278 22.88 7.21 -50.33
N SER A 279 23.12 7.62 -51.59
CA SER A 279 23.04 8.91 -52.34
C SER A 279 23.43 8.70 -53.83
N LEU A 280 23.03 9.60 -54.75
CA LEU A 280 23.51 9.80 -56.15
C LEU A 280 23.20 8.76 -57.27
N ASN A 281 23.10 9.31 -58.50
CA ASN A 281 23.11 8.72 -59.86
C ASN A 281 21.91 7.81 -60.28
N SER A 282 21.45 7.78 -61.55
CA SER A 282 21.93 8.43 -62.78
C SER A 282 20.82 8.76 -63.81
N LEU A 283 21.16 9.66 -64.75
CA LEU A 283 20.65 9.93 -66.11
C LEU A 283 19.43 9.15 -66.67
N ASN A 284 18.46 9.86 -67.28
CA ASN A 284 18.38 9.97 -68.76
C ASN A 284 17.24 10.91 -69.23
N SER A 285 17.45 11.48 -70.43
CA SER A 285 16.52 12.16 -71.36
C SER A 285 15.47 13.12 -70.79
#